data_AF-A0A944QJQ8-F1
#
_entry.id   AF-A0A944QJQ8-F1
#
_cell.length_a   1.000
_cell.length_b   1.000
_cell.length_c   1.000
_cell.angle_alpha   90.00
_cell.angle_beta   90.00
_cell.angle_gamma   90.00
#
_symmetry.space_group_name_H-M   'P 1'
#
loop_
_entity.id
_entity.type
_entity.pdbx_description
1 polymer ?
#
loop_
_entity_poly.entity_id
_entity_poly.type
_entity_poly.pdbx_seq_one_letter_code
_entity_poly.pdbx_strand_id
1 'polypeptide(L)' 'MQGLFTSTVRAADSGRIVVAAWDQEGVMFANTEGEVIAEYEWPPEGTGCVGISRSLTRFRKASGQLSPMP' A
#
# COMPACT_ATOMS: atom_id res chain seq x y z
N MET A 1 13.83 -12.38 12.46
CA MET A 1 12.35 -12.42 12.56
C MET A 1 11.82 -11.52 11.47
N GLN A 2 11.25 -12.09 10.40
CA GLN A 2 10.47 -11.30 9.45
C GLN A 2 9.04 -11.24 10.02
N GLY A 3 8.53 -10.04 10.27
CA GLY A 3 7.22 -9.84 10.87
C GLY A 3 6.18 -9.56 9.80
N LEU A 4 5.09 -10.31 9.79
CA LEU A 4 3.88 -9.93 9.08
C LEU A 4 3.28 -8.71 9.77
N PHE A 5 3.08 -7.62 9.03
CA PHE A 5 2.42 -6.43 9.53
C PHE A 5 0.99 -6.39 9.03
N THR A 6 0.08 -5.93 9.88
CA THR A 6 -1.33 -5.79 9.52
C THR A 6 -1.87 -4.44 9.97
N SER A 7 -2.70 -3.81 9.14
CA SER A 7 -3.40 -2.58 9.47
C SER A 7 -4.81 -2.59 8.92
N THR A 8 -5.74 -1.97 9.64
CA THR A 8 -7.12 -1.78 9.19
C THR A 8 -7.25 -0.39 8.57
N VAL A 9 -7.63 -0.32 7.30
CA VAL A 9 -7.83 0.92 6.55
C VAL A 9 -9.29 1.05 6.13
N ARG A 10 -9.82 2.27 6.16
CA ARG A 10 -11.15 2.57 5.58
C ARG A 10 -10.96 3.08 4.16
N ALA A 11 -11.61 2.42 3.21
CA ALA A 11 -11.68 2.87 1.83
C ALA A 11 -12.40 4.23 1.79
N ALA A 12 -11.73 5.26 1.28
CA ALA A 12 -12.24 6.63 1.27
C ALA A 12 -13.58 6.75 0.52
N ASP A 13 -13.74 6.02 -0.58
CA ASP A 13 -14.86 6.20 -1.51
C ASP A 13 -16.13 5.41 -1.13
N SER A 14 -15.99 4.36 -0.32
CA SER A 14 -17.12 3.47 0.05
C SER A 14 -17.34 3.35 1.55
N GLY A 15 -16.43 3.89 2.37
CA GLY A 15 -16.42 3.68 3.82
C GLY A 15 -16.15 2.23 4.25
N ARG A 16 -15.94 1.31 3.30
CA ARG A 16 -15.70 -0.10 3.57
C ARG A 16 -14.37 -0.27 4.30
N ILE A 17 -14.37 -1.18 5.26
CA ILE A 17 -13.17 -1.56 5.99
C ILE A 17 -12.41 -2.58 5.15
N VAL A 18 -11.12 -2.33 4.97
CA VAL A 18 -10.17 -3.20 4.28
C VAL A 18 -9.03 -3.47 5.25
N VAL A 19 -8.57 -4.72 5.29
CA VAL A 19 -7.38 -5.13 6.02
C VAL A 19 -6.23 -5.16 5.04
N ALA A 20 -5.16 -4.41 5.34
CA ALA A 20 -3.90 -4.49 4.62
C ALA A 20 -2.93 -5.36 5.43
N ALA A 21 -2.33 -6.36 4.81
CA ALA A 21 -1.27 -7.19 5.36
C ALA A 21 -0.05 -7.07 4.47
N TRP A 22 1.15 -6.96 5.03
CA TRP A 22 2.38 -6.88 4.23
C TRP A 22 3.60 -7.45 4.95
N ASP A 23 4.55 -7.90 4.14
CA ASP A 23 5.89 -8.36 4.53
C ASP A 23 6.92 -7.96 3.46
N GLN A 24 8.07 -8.64 3.40
CA GLN A 24 9.10 -8.37 2.39
C GLN A 24 8.82 -9.02 1.02
N GLU A 25 7.80 -9.88 0.93
CA GLU A 25 7.40 -10.52 -0.33
C GLU A 25 6.30 -9.72 -1.01
N GLY A 26 5.39 -9.11 -0.25
CA GLY A 26 4.31 -8.33 -0.83
C GLY A 26 3.40 -7.58 0.12
N VAL A 27 2.37 -6.98 -0.46
CA VAL A 27 1.23 -6.39 0.23
C VAL A 27 -0.07 -6.97 -0.32
N MET A 28 -0.94 -7.38 0.59
CA MET A 28 -2.26 -7.93 0.32
C MET A 28 -3.33 -7.07 0.98
N PHE A 29 -4.43 -6.84 0.26
CA PHE A 29 -5.62 -6.15 0.75
C PHE A 29 -6.80 -7.12 0.75
N ALA A 30 -7.45 -7.30 1.90
CA ALA A 30 -8.62 -8.16 2.04
C ALA A 30 -9.80 -7.41 2.69
N ASN A 31 -11.03 -7.85 2.43
CA ASN A 31 -12.19 -7.38 3.19
C ASN A 31 -12.20 -7.99 4.61
N THR A 32 -13.18 -7.60 5.44
CA THR A 32 -13.32 -8.13 6.81
C THR A 32 -13.73 -9.60 6.90
N GLU A 33 -14.17 -10.19 5.79
CA GLU A 33 -14.54 -11.60 5.66
C GLU A 33 -13.34 -12.47 5.22
N GLY A 34 -12.20 -11.85 4.91
CA GLY A 34 -10.99 -12.52 4.45
C GLY A 34 -10.89 -12.71 2.94
N GLU A 35 -11.81 -12.12 2.16
CA GLU A 35 -11.73 -12.13 0.69
C GLU A 35 -10.64 -11.17 0.23
N VAL A 36 -9.70 -11.66 -0.58
CA VAL A 36 -8.62 -10.85 -1.15
C VAL A 36 -9.17 -9.96 -2.26
N ILE A 37 -8.97 -8.65 -2.12
CA ILE A 37 -9.41 -7.60 -3.05
C ILE A 37 -8.28 -7.27 -4.03
N ALA A 38 -7.03 -7.24 -3.54
CA ALA A 38 -5.86 -6.92 -4.34
C ALA A 38 -4.59 -7.46 -3.68
N GLU A 39 -3.59 -7.77 -4.51
CA GLU A 39 -2.28 -8.24 -4.09
C GLU A 39 -1.22 -7.62 -4.99
N TYR A 40 -0.12 -7.21 -4.39
CA TYR A 40 1.02 -6.60 -5.09
C TYR A 40 2.32 -7.14 -4.52
N GLU A 41 3.27 -7.46 -5.40
CA GLU A 41 4.62 -7.81 -5.00
C GLU A 41 5.31 -6.63 -4.30
N TRP A 42 6.18 -6.94 -3.34
CA TRP A 42 6.98 -5.93 -2.69
C TRP A 42 7.93 -5.32 -3.72
N PRO A 43 8.12 -3.99 -3.72
CA PRO A 43 9.01 -3.37 -4.67
C PRO A 43 10.44 -3.94 -4.56
N PRO A 44 11.17 -4.10 -5.69
CA PRO A 44 12.54 -4.59 -5.67
C PRO A 44 13.43 -3.79 -4.73
N GLU A 45 14.45 -4.45 -4.19
CA GLU A 45 15.46 -3.81 -3.35
C GLU A 45 16.09 -2.61 -4.09
N GLY A 46 16.23 -1.48 -3.39
CA GLY A 46 16.69 -0.23 -3.98
C GLY A 46 15.58 0.67 -4.55
N THR A 47 14.31 0.24 -4.54
CA THR A 47 13.18 1.12 -4.87
C THR A 47 13.04 2.21 -3.80
N GLY A 48 13.09 3.48 -4.20
CA GLY A 48 12.87 4.60 -3.31
C GLY A 48 11.42 4.66 -2.82
N CYS A 49 11.17 4.28 -1.57
CA CYS A 49 9.85 4.42 -0.95
C CYS A 49 9.69 5.81 -0.33
N VAL A 50 8.61 6.51 -0.67
CA VAL A 50 8.24 7.77 -0.02
C VAL A 50 7.09 7.50 0.94
N GLY A 51 7.36 7.63 2.24
CA GLY A 51 6.32 7.54 3.26
C GLY A 51 5.33 8.70 3.15
N ILE A 52 4.04 8.40 3.00
CA ILE A 52 2.99 9.41 3.09
C ILE A 52 2.50 9.49 4.54
N SER A 53 2.57 10.69 5.14
CA SER A 53 2.11 10.92 6.52
C SER A 53 0.59 11.12 6.63
N ARG A 54 -0.10 11.21 5.48
CA ARG A 54 -1.56 11.35 5.39
C ARG A 54 -2.10 10.47 4.29
N SER A 55 -3.20 9.77 4.56
CA SER A 55 -3.92 8.97 3.58
C SER A 55 -4.34 9.85 2.40
N LEU A 56 -3.89 9.50 1.19
CA LEU A 56 -4.35 10.14 -0.02
C LEU A 56 -5.74 9.57 -0.35
N THR A 57 -6.76 10.44 -0.38
CA THR A 57 -8.13 10.06 -0.78
C THR A 57 -8.26 9.74 -2.26
N ARG A 58 -7.19 9.94 -3.05
CA ARG A 58 -7.13 9.60 -4.46
C ARG A 58 -5.72 9.17 -4.80
N PHE A 59 -5.56 8.04 -5.49
CA PHE A 59 -4.31 7.74 -6.18
C PHE A 59 -4.04 8.87 -7.18
N ARG A 60 -3.19 9.81 -6.81
CA ARG A 60 -2.53 10.66 -7.80
C ARG A 60 -1.57 9.73 -8.51
N LYS A 61 -1.89 9.38 -9.75
CA LYS A 61 -0.90 8.81 -10.68
C LYS A 61 0.28 9.76 -10.61
N ALA A 62 1.38 9.33 -9.99
CA ALA A 62 2.61 10.09 -10.05
C ALA A 62 2.95 10.12 -11.53
N SER A 63 2.67 11.25 -12.19
CA SER A 63 3.21 11.54 -13.49
C SER A 63 4.72 11.48 -13.27
N GLY A 64 5.34 10.44 -13.81
CA GLY A 64 6.77 10.21 -13.68
C GLY A 64 7.52 11.47 -14.06
N GLN A 65 7.98 12.20 -13.05
CA GLN A 65 9.04 13.16 -13.17
C GLN A 65 9.79 13.06 -11.85
N LEU A 66 10.56 11.98 -11.73
CA LEU A 66 11.76 12.00 -10.91
C LEU A 66 12.59 13.16 -11.45
N SER A 67 12.53 14.32 -10.78
CA SER A 67 13.46 15.40 -11.05
C SER A 67 14.87 14.84 -10.87
N PRO A 68 15.79 15.03 -11.84
CA PRO A 68 17.19 14.74 -11.58
C PRO A 68 17.64 15.62 -10.41
N MET A 69 18.14 14.99 -9.35
CA MET A 69 18.78 15.70 -8.26
C MET A 69 20.06 16.36 -8.79
N PRO A 70 20.40 17.59 -8.37
CA PRO A 70 21.65 18.25 -8.74
C PRO A 70 22.89 17.54 -8.20
#